data_AF-A0A2G9UA00-F1
#
_entry.id   AF-A0A2G9UA00-F1
#
_cell.length_a   1.000
_cell.length_b   1.000
_cell.length_c   1.000
_cell.angle_alpha   90.00
_cell.angle_beta   90.00
_cell.angle_gamma   90.00
#
_symmetry.space_group_name_H-M   'P 1'
#
loop_
_entity.id
_entity.type
_entity.pdbx_description
1 polymer ?
#
loop_
_entity_poly.entity_id
_entity_poly.type
_entity_poly.pdbx_seq_one_letter_code
_entity_poly.pdbx_strand_id
1 'polypeptide(L)'
;MEEDIYEARTGAKFPIKWTAPEAATCGNFTVKSDVWSYGILLYEIMTKGQVPYPGMHNREVVEQVDIGYRMPMPRGCPEQIYNEVMLKCWDKVPERRPTFDHLFHFFDDYFVSSQPNYVPPSV
;
A
#
# COMPACT_ATOMS: atom_id res chain seq x y z
N MET A 1 5.08 -20.94 -11.48
CA MET A 1 3.82 -20.19 -11.60
C MET A 1 4.19 -18.90 -12.28
N GLU A 2 3.89 -18.78 -13.56
CA GLU A 2 3.92 -17.47 -14.23
C GLU A 2 2.89 -16.61 -13.50
N GLU A 3 3.33 -15.52 -12.88
CA GLU A 3 2.37 -14.51 -12.43
C GLU A 3 1.67 -13.98 -13.68
N ASP A 4 0.34 -13.98 -13.70
CA ASP A 4 -0.47 -13.49 -14.82
C ASP A 4 -0.22 -11.98 -15.01
N ILE A 5 0.86 -11.63 -15.71
CA ILE A 5 1.15 -10.26 -16.13
C ILE A 5 0.07 -9.87 -17.12
N TYR A 6 -0.75 -8.90 -16.75
CA TYR A 6 -1.72 -8.33 -17.68
C TYR A 6 -1.13 -7.06 -18.30
N GLU A 7 -1.03 -7.03 -19.62
CA GLU A 7 -0.40 -5.92 -20.31
C GLU A 7 -1.34 -4.71 -20.42
N ALA A 8 -0.79 -3.54 -20.13
CA ALA A 8 -1.41 -2.27 -20.46
C ALA A 8 -1.57 -2.10 -21.97
N ARG A 9 -2.76 -1.70 -22.44
CA ARG A 9 -2.95 -1.28 -23.83
C ARG A 9 -2.05 -0.09 -24.16
N THR A 10 -1.43 -0.14 -25.33
CA THR A 10 -0.57 0.95 -25.84
C THR A 10 -1.34 2.27 -25.85
N GLY A 11 -0.83 3.29 -25.16
CA GLY A 11 -1.46 4.62 -25.05
C GLY A 11 -2.43 4.81 -23.88
N ALA A 12 -2.58 3.83 -22.98
CA ALA A 12 -3.36 3.98 -21.76
C ALA A 12 -2.74 5.05 -20.83
N LYS A 13 -3.61 5.90 -20.26
CA LYS A 13 -3.23 6.88 -19.22
C LYS A 13 -3.43 6.23 -17.86
N PHE A 14 -2.36 6.15 -17.05
CA PHE A 14 -2.41 5.56 -15.72
C PHE A 14 -2.34 6.60 -14.60
N PRO A 15 -2.98 6.34 -13.47
CA PRO A 15 -2.90 7.19 -12.29
C PRO A 15 -1.53 6.98 -11.59
N ILE A 16 -0.47 7.63 -12.12
CA ILE A 16 0.93 7.43 -11.70
C ILE A 16 1.15 7.37 -10.19
N LYS A 17 0.44 8.19 -9.41
CA LYS A 17 0.59 8.24 -7.95
C LYS A 17 0.07 7.00 -7.20
N TRP A 18 -0.73 6.16 -7.86
CA TRP A 18 -1.22 4.89 -7.33
C TRP A 18 -0.47 3.71 -7.91
N THR A 19 0.20 3.89 -9.05
CA THR A 19 0.84 2.81 -9.79
C THR A 19 2.15 2.38 -9.13
N ALA A 20 2.34 1.07 -8.99
CA ALA A 20 3.60 0.49 -8.52
C ALA A 20 4.78 0.88 -9.43
N PRO A 21 6.01 0.99 -8.92
CA PRO A 21 7.15 1.45 -9.70
C PRO A 21 7.41 0.57 -10.93
N GLU A 22 7.35 -0.75 -10.80
CA GLU A 22 7.53 -1.69 -11.92
C GLU A 22 6.43 -1.58 -12.98
N ALA A 23 5.19 -1.29 -12.57
CA ALA A 23 4.07 -1.06 -13.47
C ALA A 23 4.16 0.29 -14.19
N ALA A 24 4.61 1.33 -13.49
CA ALA A 24 4.77 2.68 -14.06
C ALA A 24 5.93 2.78 -15.05
N THR A 25 7.00 1.98 -14.86
CA THR A 25 8.23 2.04 -15.65
C THR A 25 8.28 1.00 -16.77
N CYS A 26 7.91 -0.24 -16.47
CA CYS A 26 8.02 -1.35 -17.40
C CYS A 26 6.67 -1.82 -17.97
N GLY A 27 5.54 -1.32 -17.42
CA GLY A 27 4.22 -1.79 -17.80
C GLY A 27 3.89 -3.18 -17.25
N ASN A 28 4.62 -3.64 -16.22
CA ASN A 28 4.41 -4.95 -15.60
C ASN A 28 3.30 -4.85 -14.54
N PHE A 29 2.06 -5.15 -14.92
CA PHE A 29 0.95 -5.20 -13.98
C PHE A 29 0.69 -6.62 -13.52
N THR A 30 0.69 -6.80 -12.21
CA THR A 30 0.40 -8.07 -11.53
C THR A 30 -0.45 -7.81 -10.29
N VAL A 31 -0.93 -8.87 -9.65
CA VAL A 31 -1.59 -8.77 -8.34
C VAL A 31 -0.70 -8.04 -7.32
N LYS A 32 0.63 -8.17 -7.39
CA LYS A 32 1.55 -7.44 -6.50
C LYS A 32 1.60 -5.95 -6.78
N SER A 33 1.38 -5.52 -8.02
CA SER A 33 1.21 -4.09 -8.35
C SER A 33 -0.13 -3.54 -7.83
N ASP A 34 -1.16 -4.39 -7.74
CA ASP A 34 -2.44 -4.02 -7.11
C ASP A 34 -2.29 -3.88 -5.58
N VAL A 35 -1.47 -4.73 -4.94
CA VAL A 35 -1.15 -4.61 -3.50
C VAL A 35 -0.47 -3.27 -3.19
N TRP A 36 0.42 -2.79 -4.06
CA TRP A 36 0.98 -1.44 -3.93
C TRP A 36 -0.12 -0.37 -3.94
N SER A 37 -0.99 -0.45 -4.94
CA SER A 37 -2.12 0.48 -5.13
C SER A 37 -3.05 0.46 -3.92
N TYR A 38 -3.26 -0.70 -3.30
CA TYR A 38 -4.01 -0.85 -2.07
C TYR A 38 -3.36 -0.13 -0.88
N GLY A 39 -2.02 -0.17 -0.76
CA GLY A 39 -1.31 0.65 0.23
C GLY A 39 -1.57 2.15 0.06
N ILE A 40 -1.60 2.63 -1.20
CA ILE A 40 -1.94 4.04 -1.50
C ILE A 40 -3.40 4.35 -1.14
N LEU A 41 -4.33 3.44 -1.42
CA LEU A 41 -5.74 3.57 -1.01
C LEU A 41 -5.88 3.70 0.51
N LEU A 42 -5.15 2.91 1.30
CA LEU A 42 -5.17 3.02 2.76
C LEU A 42 -4.67 4.39 3.23
N TYR A 43 -3.65 4.95 2.58
CA TYR A 43 -3.18 6.32 2.85
C TYR A 43 -4.31 7.34 2.61
N GLU A 44 -5.04 7.22 1.50
CA GLU A 44 -6.18 8.09 1.22
C GLU A 44 -7.28 7.98 2.28
N ILE A 45 -7.61 6.76 2.71
CA ILE A 45 -8.60 6.52 3.78
C ILE A 45 -8.16 7.23 5.07
N MET A 46 -6.90 7.08 5.48
CA MET A 46 -6.37 7.70 6.69
C MET A 46 -6.29 9.23 6.62
N THR A 47 -6.14 9.78 5.41
CA THR A 47 -6.03 11.22 5.18
C THR A 47 -7.35 11.87 4.72
N LYS A 48 -8.46 11.11 4.72
CA LYS A 48 -9.78 11.58 4.28
C LYS A 48 -9.81 12.05 2.82
N GLY A 49 -9.14 11.30 1.95
CA GLY A 49 -9.11 11.54 0.50
C GLY A 49 -8.07 12.56 0.06
N GLN A 50 -7.03 12.79 0.85
CA GLN A 50 -5.93 13.64 0.41
C GLN A 50 -5.21 12.99 -0.78
N VAL A 51 -4.85 13.80 -1.78
CA VAL A 51 -4.06 13.31 -2.91
C VAL A 51 -2.72 12.71 -2.41
N PRO A 52 -2.36 11.50 -2.86
CA PRO A 52 -1.06 10.91 -2.53
C PRO A 52 0.10 11.81 -2.97
N TYR A 53 1.22 11.71 -2.27
CA TYR A 53 2.43 12.48 -2.55
C TYR A 53 2.13 13.99 -2.71
N PRO A 54 1.61 14.66 -1.65
CA PRO A 54 1.20 16.05 -1.73
C PRO A 54 2.38 16.95 -2.10
N GLY A 55 2.16 17.88 -3.03
CA GLY A 55 3.20 18.79 -3.53
C GLY A 55 4.09 18.22 -4.63
N MET A 56 4.03 16.91 -4.91
CA MET A 56 4.86 16.26 -5.92
C MET A 56 4.10 16.05 -7.23
N HIS A 57 4.76 16.29 -8.36
CA HIS A 57 4.21 15.96 -9.69
C HIS A 57 4.55 14.51 -10.08
N ASN A 58 3.84 13.95 -11.06
CA ASN A 58 3.95 12.52 -11.43
C ASN A 58 5.39 12.03 -11.65
N ARG A 59 6.19 12.79 -12.41
CA ARG A 59 7.61 12.44 -12.65
C ARG A 59 8.44 12.39 -11.36
N GLU A 60 8.26 13.35 -10.47
CA GLU A 60 8.98 13.42 -9.19
C GLU A 60 8.60 12.24 -8.28
N VAL A 61 7.32 11.84 -8.29
CA VAL A 61 6.87 10.67 -7.54
C VAL A 61 7.61 9.41 -7.99
N VAL A 62 7.72 9.19 -9.31
CA VAL A 62 8.44 8.03 -9.85
C VAL A 62 9.92 8.05 -9.42
N GLU A 63 10.59 9.20 -9.57
CA GLU A 63 12.01 9.36 -9.22
C GLU A 63 12.26 9.13 -7.72
N GLN A 64 11.43 9.74 -6.85
CA GLN A 64 11.59 9.63 -5.40
C GLN A 64 11.28 8.21 -4.90
N VAL A 65 10.21 7.59 -5.40
CA VAL A 65 9.83 6.23 -5.02
C VAL A 65 10.93 5.22 -5.39
N ASP A 66 11.58 5.39 -6.54
CA ASP A 66 12.66 4.50 -6.97
C ASP A 66 13.90 4.56 -6.06
N ILE A 67 14.26 5.76 -5.57
CA ILE A 67 15.35 5.94 -4.60
C ILE A 67 14.97 5.56 -3.15
N GLY A 68 13.76 5.05 -2.94
CA GLY A 68 13.32 4.48 -1.67
C GLY A 68 12.43 5.40 -0.82
N TYR A 69 12.04 6.58 -1.31
CA TYR A 69 11.09 7.42 -0.60
C TYR A 69 9.74 6.70 -0.44
N ARG A 70 9.13 6.82 0.74
CA ARG A 70 7.75 6.41 1.02
C ARG A 70 7.05 7.55 1.77
N MET A 71 5.74 7.71 1.54
CA MET A 71 4.98 8.75 2.23
C MET A 71 5.06 8.56 3.76
N PRO A 72 5.22 9.64 4.54
CA PRO A 72 5.25 9.55 6.00
C PRO A 72 3.90 9.08 6.54
N MET A 73 3.90 8.54 7.76
CA MET A 73 2.68 8.12 8.44
C MET A 73 1.67 9.28 8.54
N PRO A 74 0.42 9.09 8.07
CA PRO A 74 -0.62 10.11 8.23
C PRO A 74 -0.90 10.41 9.71
N ARG A 75 -1.28 11.66 10.00
CA ARG A 75 -1.67 12.07 11.35
C ARG A 75 -2.89 11.27 11.81
N GLY A 76 -2.78 10.61 12.95
CA GLY A 76 -3.86 9.80 13.53
C GLY A 76 -4.00 8.41 12.90
N CYS A 77 -3.10 8.01 12.00
CA CYS A 77 -3.00 6.63 11.54
C CYS A 77 -2.40 5.76 12.66
N PRO A 78 -3.02 4.61 13.00
CA PRO A 78 -2.42 3.63 13.90
C PRO A 78 -1.08 3.11 13.36
N GLU A 79 -0.05 3.08 14.21
CA GLU A 79 1.31 2.65 13.83
C GLU A 79 1.33 1.25 13.20
N GLN A 80 0.50 0.33 13.71
CA GLN A 80 0.39 -1.02 13.19
C GLN A 80 -0.10 -1.03 11.73
N ILE A 81 -1.09 -0.21 11.37
CA ILE A 81 -1.58 -0.15 9.99
C ILE A 81 -0.51 0.45 9.08
N TYR A 82 0.24 1.44 9.55
CA TYR A 82 1.32 2.02 8.75
C TYR A 82 2.51 1.06 8.57
N ASN A 83 3.05 0.52 9.66
CA ASN A 83 4.26 -0.30 9.67
C ASN A 83 4.01 -1.72 9.13
N GLU A 84 2.92 -2.35 9.56
CA GLU A 84 2.65 -3.75 9.21
C GLU A 84 1.90 -3.92 7.90
N VAL A 85 1.24 -2.86 7.39
CA VAL A 85 0.48 -2.91 6.14
C VAL A 85 1.02 -1.94 5.10
N MET A 86 0.90 -0.62 5.29
CA MET A 86 1.22 0.34 4.22
C MET A 86 2.67 0.23 3.73
N LEU A 87 3.64 0.23 4.66
CA LEU A 87 5.05 0.10 4.30
C LEU A 87 5.37 -1.24 3.62
N LYS A 88 4.72 -2.34 4.03
CA LYS A 88 4.90 -3.66 3.39
C LYS A 88 4.28 -3.73 2.01
N CYS A 89 3.11 -3.11 1.81
CA CYS A 89 2.51 -2.95 0.48
C CYS A 89 3.43 -2.17 -0.47
N TRP A 90 4.23 -1.26 0.07
CA TRP A 90 5.18 -0.46 -0.70
C TRP A 90 6.61 -1.01 -0.73
N ASP A 91 6.81 -2.31 -0.48
CA ASP A 91 8.13 -2.92 -0.69
C ASP A 91 8.55 -2.76 -2.17
N LYS A 92 9.84 -2.44 -2.38
CA LYS A 92 10.42 -2.29 -3.70
C LYS A 92 10.38 -3.62 -4.48
N VAL A 93 10.53 -4.74 -3.78
CA VAL A 93 10.47 -6.09 -4.35
C VAL A 93 9.02 -6.59 -4.32
N PRO A 94 8.34 -6.78 -5.48
CA PRO A 94 6.93 -7.16 -5.54
C PRO A 94 6.59 -8.41 -4.72
N GLU A 95 7.47 -9.39 -4.70
CA GLU A 95 7.28 -10.68 -4.02
C GLU A 95 7.29 -10.55 -2.50
N ARG A 96 7.92 -9.49 -1.97
CA ARG A 96 7.94 -9.19 -0.53
C ARG A 96 6.68 -8.49 -0.04
N ARG A 97 5.87 -7.97 -0.96
CA ARG A 97 4.57 -7.38 -0.62
C ARG A 97 3.64 -8.48 -0.11
N PRO A 98 2.72 -8.20 0.82
CA PRO A 98 1.79 -9.20 1.32
C PRO A 98 0.85 -9.71 0.20
N THR A 99 0.13 -10.78 0.47
CA THR A 99 -1.02 -11.20 -0.36
C THR A 99 -2.28 -10.48 0.11
N PHE A 100 -3.29 -10.36 -0.74
CA PHE A 100 -4.58 -9.85 -0.30
C PHE A 100 -5.23 -10.71 0.78
N ASP A 101 -4.97 -12.03 0.77
CA ASP A 101 -5.39 -12.96 1.82
C ASP A 101 -4.80 -12.59 3.19
N HIS A 102 -3.49 -12.31 3.24
CA HIS A 102 -2.84 -11.82 4.45
C HIS A 102 -3.40 -10.47 4.92
N LEU A 103 -3.63 -9.55 3.97
CA LEU A 103 -4.20 -8.23 4.28
C LEU A 103 -5.62 -8.34 4.83
N PHE A 104 -6.44 -9.23 4.26
CA PHE A 104 -7.79 -9.51 4.73
C PHE A 104 -7.77 -10.00 6.18
N HIS A 105 -6.98 -11.04 6.47
CA HIS A 105 -6.87 -11.59 7.83
C HIS A 105 -6.31 -10.58 8.83
N PHE A 106 -5.32 -9.76 8.43
CA PHE A 106 -4.81 -8.69 9.28
C PHE A 106 -5.93 -7.75 9.75
N PHE A 107 -6.81 -7.31 8.84
CA PHE A 107 -7.89 -6.38 9.17
C PHE A 107 -9.07 -7.05 9.90
N ASP A 108 -9.34 -8.33 9.62
CA ASP A 108 -10.35 -9.12 10.35
C ASP A 108 -9.98 -9.27 11.84
N ASP A 109 -8.71 -9.60 12.12
CA ASP A 109 -8.18 -9.74 13.48
C ASP A 109 -7.89 -8.40 14.17
N TYR A 110 -7.80 -7.31 13.41
CA TYR A 110 -7.44 -5.99 13.93
C TYR A 110 -8.40 -5.53 15.03
N PHE A 111 -9.71 -5.73 14.85
CA PHE A 111 -10.70 -5.31 15.85
C PHE A 111 -10.72 -6.19 17.10
N VAL A 112 -10.36 -7.47 16.98
CA VAL A 112 -10.28 -8.40 18.11
C VAL A 112 -9.07 -8.05 18.99
N SER A 113 -7.93 -7.77 18.38
CA SER A 113 -6.69 -7.37 19.08
C SER A 113 -6.71 -5.94 19.62
N SER A 114 -7.58 -5.07 19.09
CA SER A 114 -7.75 -3.68 19.54
C SER A 114 -8.62 -3.54 20.79
N GLN A 115 -9.36 -4.59 21.20
CA GLN A 115 -10.15 -4.56 22.43
C GLN A 115 -9.27 -4.90 23.64
N PRO A 116 -9.40 -4.18 24.78
CA PRO A 116 -8.68 -4.55 25.98
C PRO A 116 -9.07 -5.97 26.39
N ASN A 117 -8.08 -6.85 26.55
CA ASN A 117 -8.27 -8.19 27.10
C ASN A 117 -9.07 -8.08 28.40
N TYR A 118 -10.11 -8.90 28.54
CA TYR A 118 -10.85 -9.03 29.79
C TYR A 118 -9.86 -9.35 30.92
N VAL A 119 -9.71 -8.43 31.87
CA VAL A 119 -8.96 -8.68 33.11
C VAL A 119 -9.99 -9.17 34.13
N PRO A 120 -9.94 -10.45 34.55
CA PRO A 120 -10.81 -10.94 35.62
C PRO A 120 -10.58 -10.11 36.88
N PRO A 121 -11.63 -9.81 37.67
CA PRO A 121 -11.46 -9.15 38.96
C PRO A 121 -10.48 -9.95 39.82
N SER A 122 -9.50 -9.27 40.42
CA SER A 122 -8.62 -9.87 41.42
C SER A 122 -9.47 -10.27 42.62
N VAL A 123 -9.48 -11.57 42.95
CA VAL A 123 -10.15 -12.15 44.12
C VAL A 123 -9.37 -11.83 45.39
#